data_AF-A0A432IUE6-F1
#
_entry.id   AF-A0A432IUE6-F1
#
_cell.length_a   1.000
_cell.length_b   1.000
_cell.length_c   1.000
_cell.angle_alpha   90.00
_cell.angle_beta   90.00
_cell.angle_gamma   90.00
#
_symmetry.space_group_name_H-M   'P 1'
#
loop_
_entity.id
_entity.type
_entity.pdbx_description
1 polymer ?
#
loop_
_entity_poly.entity_id
_entity_poly.type
_entity_poly.pdbx_seq_one_letter_code
_entity_poly.pdbx_strand_id
1 'polypeptide(L)'
;MPLLAILFLVTAILYSSVGFGGGSTYLALLLIWGVPYFIFPVIALSCNIIVVSGNCFNYIRAGNLNLRLLIPYLIGSIPLAYIGGSLPIEKPLFEILLFLVLAAAGTLLLFNFKSYDDR
;
A
#
# COMPACT_ATOMS: atom_id res chain seq x y z
N MET A 1 18.70 11.07 -6.01
CA MET A 1 17.83 10.34 -6.96
C MET A 1 18.17 8.87 -7.12
N PRO A 2 19.42 8.43 -7.38
CA PRO A 2 19.71 7.00 -7.59
C PRO A 2 19.40 6.15 -6.34
N LEU A 3 19.69 6.66 -5.14
CA LEU A 3 19.37 5.96 -3.89
C LEU A 3 17.87 5.76 -3.66
N LEU A 4 17.03 6.76 -3.98
CA LEU A 4 15.57 6.63 -3.93
C LEU A 4 15.09 5.53 -4.86
N ALA A 5 15.59 5.51 -6.11
CA ALA A 5 15.20 4.50 -7.09
C ALA A 5 15.60 3.08 -6.63
N ILE A 6 16.78 2.93 -6.02
CA ILE A 6 17.23 1.65 -5.47
C ILE A 6 16.33 1.22 -4.30
N LEU A 7 16.07 2.10 -3.33
CA LEU A 7 15.19 1.80 -2.20
C LEU A 7 13.78 1.43 -2.67
N PHE A 8 13.25 2.18 -3.64
CA PHE A 8 11.94 1.93 -4.22
C PHE A 8 11.90 0.59 -4.97
N LEU A 9 12.96 0.25 -5.70
CA LEU A 9 13.07 -1.04 -6.38
C LEU A 9 13.12 -2.19 -5.37
N VAL A 10 13.93 -2.05 -4.31
CA VAL A 10 14.04 -3.06 -3.25
C VAL A 10 12.71 -3.27 -2.56
N THR A 11 12.01 -2.19 -2.16
CA THR A 11 10.69 -2.32 -1.52
C THR A 11 9.68 -2.96 -2.47
N ALA A 12 9.67 -2.57 -3.74
CA ALA A 12 8.76 -3.15 -4.73
C ALA A 12 8.99 -4.65 -4.92
N ILE A 13 10.25 -5.10 -4.99
CA ILE A 13 10.59 -6.52 -5.11
C ILE A 13 10.16 -7.29 -3.86
N LEU A 14 10.43 -6.77 -2.66
CA LEU A 14 10.07 -7.43 -1.40
C LEU A 14 8.56 -7.57 -1.26
N TYR A 15 7.81 -6.49 -1.50
CA TYR A 15 6.34 -6.50 -1.43
C TYR A 15 5.73 -7.38 -2.52
N SER A 16 6.28 -7.35 -3.74
CA SER A 16 5.83 -8.22 -4.82
C SER A 16 6.08 -9.70 -4.55
N SER A 17 7.15 -10.05 -3.83
CA SER A 17 7.50 -11.44 -3.52
C SER A 17 6.46 -12.11 -2.61
N VAL A 18 5.84 -11.33 -1.72
CA VAL A 18 4.73 -11.79 -0.86
C VAL A 18 3.35 -11.47 -1.46
N GLY A 19 3.31 -10.85 -2.64
CA GLY A 19 2.07 -10.55 -3.36
C GLY A 19 1.29 -9.34 -2.82
N PHE A 20 1.89 -8.50 -1.99
CA PHE A 20 1.29 -7.27 -1.46
C PHE A 20 1.68 -6.04 -2.28
N GLY A 21 0.76 -5.07 -2.39
CA GLY A 21 1.07 -3.74 -2.89
C GLY A 21 1.61 -2.85 -1.77
N GLY A 22 2.91 -2.57 -1.75
CA GLY A 22 3.62 -1.79 -0.70
C GLY A 22 3.32 -0.28 -0.63
N GLY A 23 2.09 0.14 -0.95
CA GLY A 23 1.70 1.55 -1.10
C GLY A 23 2.12 2.49 0.02
N SER A 24 2.00 2.06 1.28
CA SER A 24 2.40 2.86 2.46
C SER A 24 3.90 3.19 2.45
N THR A 25 4.75 2.23 2.08
CA THR A 25 6.20 2.43 1.99
C THR A 25 6.58 3.33 0.82
N TYR A 26 5.88 3.23 -0.32
CA TYR A 26 6.07 4.13 -1.45
C TYR A 26 5.77 5.58 -1.08
N LEU A 27 4.64 5.81 -0.40
CA LEU A 27 4.26 7.14 0.11
C LEU A 27 5.29 7.68 1.10
N ALA A 28 5.77 6.86 2.03
CA ALA A 28 6.79 7.27 3.00
C ALA A 28 8.13 7.64 2.34
N LEU A 29 8.62 6.83 1.40
CA LEU A 29 9.87 7.10 0.68
C LEU A 29 9.77 8.39 -0.16
N LEU A 30 8.65 8.59 -0.86
CA LEU A 30 8.40 9.79 -1.66
C LEU A 30 8.31 11.06 -0.79
N LEU A 31 7.70 10.93 0.40
CA LEU A 31 7.62 12.00 1.39
C LEU A 31 9.00 12.43 1.89
N ILE A 32 9.80 11.46 2.36
CA ILE A 32 11.14 11.73 2.91
C ILE A 32 12.05 12.39 1.87
N TRP A 33 11.88 12.03 0.59
CA TRP A 33 12.69 12.58 -0.51
C TRP A 33 12.22 13.95 -1.02
N GLY A 34 11.13 14.50 -0.49
CA GLY A 34 10.62 15.82 -0.84
C GLY A 34 10.01 15.90 -2.24
N VAL A 35 9.54 14.79 -2.81
CA VAL A 35 8.82 14.79 -4.09
C VAL A 35 7.51 15.59 -3.92
N PRO A 36 6.94 16.21 -4.97
CA PRO A 36 5.69 16.94 -4.83
C PRO A 36 4.52 16.02 -4.47
N TYR A 37 3.75 16.41 -3.44
CA TYR A 37 2.68 15.58 -2.86
C TYR A 37 1.59 15.20 -3.89
N PHE A 38 1.34 16.04 -4.90
CA PHE A 38 0.34 15.78 -5.93
C PHE A 38 0.66 14.54 -6.80
N ILE A 39 1.94 14.15 -6.87
CA ILE A 39 2.40 13.00 -7.65
C ILE A 39 2.39 11.71 -6.79
N PHE A 40 2.32 11.82 -5.46
CA PHE A 40 2.43 10.67 -4.55
C PHE A 40 1.36 9.61 -4.80
N PRO A 41 0.06 9.97 -4.84
CA PRO A 41 -0.98 8.97 -5.02
C PRO A 41 -0.89 8.30 -6.39
N VAL A 42 -0.51 9.06 -7.42
CA VAL A 42 -0.37 8.56 -8.79
C VAL A 42 0.73 7.50 -8.85
N ILE A 43 1.94 7.81 -8.39
CA ILE A 43 3.06 6.86 -8.40
C ILE A 43 2.73 5.64 -7.55
N ALA A 44 2.26 5.85 -6.31
CA ALA A 44 1.95 4.75 -5.40
C ALA A 44 0.86 3.83 -5.95
N LEU A 45 -0.20 4.39 -6.56
CA LEU A 45 -1.28 3.62 -7.16
C LEU A 45 -0.80 2.85 -8.40
N SER A 46 -0.04 3.49 -9.29
CA SER A 46 0.52 2.83 -10.48
C SER A 46 1.38 1.63 -10.09
N CYS A 47 2.30 1.79 -9.13
CA CYS A 47 3.15 0.70 -8.66
C CYS A 47 2.35 -0.42 -8.01
N ASN A 48 1.34 -0.09 -7.21
CA ASN A 48 0.45 -1.09 -6.61
C ASN A 48 -0.32 -1.89 -7.65
N ILE A 49 -0.89 -1.22 -8.67
CA ILE A 49 -1.64 -1.91 -9.73
C ILE A 49 -0.72 -2.89 -10.46
N ILE A 50 0.49 -2.49 -10.82
CA ILE A 50 1.44 -3.36 -11.54
C ILE A 50 1.78 -4.59 -10.68
N VAL A 51 2.18 -4.40 -9.43
CA VAL A 51 2.60 -5.51 -8.54
C VAL A 51 1.43 -6.44 -8.21
N VAL A 52 0.29 -5.88 -7.81
CA VAL A 52 -0.87 -6.65 -7.38
C VAL A 52 -1.54 -7.36 -8.55
N SER A 53 -1.58 -6.76 -9.75
CA SER A 53 -2.14 -7.42 -10.94
C SER A 53 -1.35 -8.68 -11.33
N GLY A 54 -0.02 -8.63 -11.26
CA GLY A 54 0.84 -9.80 -11.48
C GLY A 54 0.52 -10.93 -10.49
N ASN A 55 0.35 -10.59 -9.21
CA ASN A 55 -0.05 -11.57 -8.19
C ASN A 55 -1.47 -12.11 -8.43
N CYS A 56 -2.44 -11.24 -8.75
CA CYS A 56 -3.81 -11.64 -9.09
C CYS A 56 -3.82 -12.63 -10.27
N PHE A 57 -3.03 -12.38 -11.31
CA PHE A 57 -2.92 -13.29 -12.45
C PHE A 57 -2.39 -14.66 -12.03
N ASN A 58 -1.33 -14.69 -11.21
CA ASN A 58 -0.79 -15.93 -10.68
C ASN A 58 -1.82 -16.70 -9.82
N TYR A 59 -2.58 -15.97 -9.00
CA TYR A 59 -3.62 -16.53 -8.14
C TYR A 59 -4.81 -17.12 -8.93
N ILE A 60 -5.21 -16.44 -10.01
CA ILE A 60 -6.21 -16.94 -10.97
C ILE A 60 -5.71 -18.22 -11.63
N ARG A 61 -4.45 -18.23 -12.08
CA ARG A 61 -3.83 -19.39 -12.73
C ARG A 61 -3.73 -20.60 -11.79
N ALA A 62 -3.54 -20.37 -10.50
CA ALA A 62 -3.52 -21.41 -9.48
C ALA A 62 -4.91 -22.01 -9.17
N GLY A 63 -6.00 -21.43 -9.69
CA GLY A 63 -7.36 -21.95 -9.50
C GLY A 63 -7.98 -21.63 -8.13
N ASN A 64 -7.29 -20.86 -7.27
CA ASN A 64 -7.73 -20.58 -5.90
C ASN A 64 -8.69 -19.37 -5.79
N LEU A 65 -9.22 -18.88 -6.91
CA LEU A 65 -10.06 -17.69 -6.91
C LEU A 65 -11.50 -18.00 -6.49
N ASN A 66 -11.90 -17.48 -5.33
CA ASN A 66 -13.27 -17.60 -4.82
C ASN A 66 -14.07 -16.32 -5.11
N LEU A 67 -14.80 -16.32 -6.24
CA LEU A 67 -15.63 -15.19 -6.67
C LEU A 67 -16.72 -14.83 -5.65
N ARG A 68 -17.24 -15.81 -4.91
CA ARG A 68 -18.31 -15.60 -3.93
C ARG A 68 -17.88 -14.72 -2.77
N LEU A 69 -16.60 -14.83 -2.37
CA LEU A 69 -15.99 -13.94 -1.37
C LEU A 69 -15.53 -12.62 -1.99
N LEU A 70 -15.00 -12.65 -3.21
CA LEU A 70 -14.45 -11.45 -3.86
C LEU A 70 -15.50 -10.36 -4.12
N ILE A 71 -16.68 -10.75 -4.62
CA ILE A 71 -17.75 -9.81 -5.01
C ILE A 71 -18.18 -8.85 -3.87
N PRO A 72 -18.51 -9.32 -2.64
CA PRO A 72 -18.92 -8.42 -1.57
C PRO A 72 -17.78 -7.46 -1.16
N TYR A 73 -16.53 -7.91 -1.20
CA TYR A 73 -15.39 -7.01 -0.95
C TYR A 73 -15.28 -5.92 -2.02
N LEU A 74 -15.40 -6.27 -3.31
CA LEU A 74 -15.30 -5.29 -4.40
C LEU A 74 -16.42 -4.24 -4.37
N ILE A 75 -17.66 -4.67 -4.14
CA ILE A 75 -18.82 -3.78 -4.11
C ILE A 75 -18.70 -2.78 -2.95
N GLY A 76 -18.15 -3.19 -1.81
CA GLY A 76 -17.91 -2.27 -0.69
C GLY A 76 -16.66 -1.41 -0.90
N SER A 77 -15.54 -2.01 -1.30
CA SER A 77 -14.24 -1.35 -1.28
C SER A 77 -14.08 -0.31 -2.40
N ILE A 78 -14.53 -0.62 -3.63
CA ILE A 78 -14.35 0.26 -4.79
C ILE A 78 -15.02 1.63 -4.58
N PRO A 79 -16.33 1.73 -4.25
CA PRO A 79 -16.98 3.03 -4.08
C PRO A 79 -16.44 3.79 -2.86
N LEU A 80 -16.17 3.11 -1.74
CA LEU A 80 -15.61 3.76 -0.55
C LEU A 80 -14.19 4.28 -0.80
N ALA A 81 -13.35 3.54 -1.55
CA ALA A 81 -12.03 4.00 -1.96
C ALA A 81 -12.11 5.20 -2.91
N TYR A 82 -13.09 5.22 -3.84
CA TYR A 82 -13.33 6.36 -4.71
C TYR A 82 -13.77 7.59 -3.93
N ILE A 83 -14.71 7.45 -3.00
CA ILE A 83 -15.16 8.55 -2.13
C ILE A 83 -13.98 9.07 -1.30
N GLY A 84 -13.22 8.19 -0.65
CA GLY A 84 -12.05 8.58 0.14
C GLY A 84 -10.94 9.25 -0.68
N GLY A 85 -10.67 8.75 -1.88
CA GLY A 85 -9.65 9.30 -2.78
C GLY A 85 -10.06 10.59 -3.51
N SER A 86 -11.37 10.87 -3.61
CA SER A 86 -11.90 12.11 -4.20
C SER A 86 -11.90 13.28 -3.21
N LEU A 87 -11.63 13.04 -1.93
CA LEU A 87 -11.56 14.09 -0.92
C LEU A 87 -10.33 14.96 -1.15
N PRO A 88 -10.49 16.28 -1.36
CA PRO A 88 -9.35 17.18 -1.41
C PRO A 88 -8.76 17.32 -0.02
N ILE A 89 -7.52 16.86 0.17
CA ILE A 89 -6.80 16.97 1.44
C ILE A 89 -5.66 17.97 1.26
N GLU A 90 -5.58 18.94 2.15
CA GLU A 90 -4.45 19.87 2.19
C GLU A 90 -3.15 19.13 2.54
N LYS A 91 -2.04 19.52 1.91
CA LYS A 91 -0.72 18.94 2.14
C LYS A 91 -0.36 18.73 3.63
N PRO A 92 -0.48 19.73 4.54
CA PRO A 92 -0.14 19.54 5.95
C PRO A 92 -1.02 18.49 6.64
N LEU A 93 -2.32 18.44 6.32
CA LEU A 93 -3.22 17.42 6.87
C LEU A 93 -2.86 16.03 6.37
N PHE A 94 -2.53 15.89 5.09
CA PHE A 94 -2.08 14.61 4.51
C PHE A 94 -0.81 14.09 5.20
N GLU A 95 0.19 14.95 5.40
CA GLU A 95 1.46 14.58 6.02
C GLU A 95 1.28 14.15 7.48
N ILE A 96 0.48 14.90 8.25
CA ILE A 96 0.16 14.55 9.65
C ILE A 96 -0.58 13.22 9.72
N LEU A 97 -1.59 13.02 8.86
CA LEU A 97 -2.37 11.78 8.82
C LEU A 97 -1.49 10.59 8.46
N LEU A 98 -0.67 10.73 7.41
CA LEU A 98 0.24 9.69 6.96
C LEU A 98 1.23 9.30 8.06
N PHE A 99 1.84 10.29 8.72
CA PHE A 99 2.77 10.06 9.82
C PHE A 99 2.09 9.32 10.99
N LEU A 100 0.92 9.79 11.43
CA LEU A 100 0.18 9.21 12.55
C LEU A 100 -0.21 7.76 12.25
N VAL A 101 -0.75 7.50 11.07
CA VAL A 101 -1.16 6.14 10.66
C VAL A 101 0.05 5.21 10.57
N LEU A 102 1.17 5.63 9.98
CA LEU A 102 2.38 4.80 9.91
C LEU A 102 2.99 4.55 11.29
N ALA A 103 3.04 5.56 12.15
CA ALA A 103 3.54 5.41 13.51
C ALA A 103 2.66 4.48 14.35
N ALA A 104 1.33 4.61 14.24
CA ALA A 104 0.38 3.73 14.90
C ALA A 104 0.51 2.28 14.38
N ALA A 105 0.59 2.08 13.07
CA ALA A 105 0.76 0.76 12.49
C ALA A 105 2.09 0.11 12.91
N GLY A 106 3.19 0.87 12.89
CA GLY A 106 4.51 0.40 13.30
C GLY A 106 4.57 0.04 14.78
N THR A 107 4.01 0.88 15.67
CA THR A 107 3.96 0.60 17.11
C THR A 107 3.09 -0.61 17.41
N LEU A 108 1.90 -0.71 16.80
CA LEU A 108 1.00 -1.86 16.96
C LEU A 108 1.69 -3.17 16.53
N LEU A 109 2.45 -3.14 15.44
CA LEU A 109 3.19 -4.29 14.93
C LEU A 109 4.30 -4.72 15.91
N LEU A 110 5.04 -3.77 16.49
CA LEU A 110 6.06 -4.06 17.50
C LEU A 110 5.46 -4.68 18.77
N PHE A 111 4.29 -4.22 19.22
CA PHE A 111 3.61 -4.81 20.38
C PHE A 111 3.02 -6.18 20.07
N ASN A 112 2.44 -6.39 18.89
CA ASN A 112 1.86 -7.68 18.49
C ASN A 112 2.90 -8.74 18.16
N PHE A 113 4.15 -8.35 17.82
CA PHE A 113 5.22 -9.30 17.53
C PHE A 113 5.49 -10.26 18.70
N LYS A 114 5.24 -9.83 19.94
CA LYS A 114 5.42 -10.64 21.15
C LYS A 114 4.32 -11.70 21.36
N SER A 115 3.18 -11.57 20.68
CA SER A 115 2.01 -12.46 20.85
C SER A 115 1.98 -13.63 19.85
N TYR A 116 2.84 -13.58 18.82
CA TYR A 116 2.89 -14.62 17.77
C TYR A 116 3.74 -15.84 18.16
N ASP A 117 4.59 -15.71 19.18
CA ASP A 117 5.43 -16.81 19.71
C ASP A 117 4.67 -17.72 20.69
N ASP A 118 3.50 -17.27 21.19
CA ASP A 118 2.69 -17.96 22.21
C ASP A 118 1.50 -18.76 21.62
N ARG A 119 1.46 -19.05 20.31
CA ARG A 119 0.42 -19.90 19.68
C ARG A 119 0.96 -20.94 18.72
#